data_AF-A0A7S3SY51-F1
#
_entry.id   AF-A0A7S3SY51-F1
#
_cell.length_a   1.000
_cell.length_b   1.000
_cell.length_c   1.000
_cell.angle_alpha   90.00
_cell.angle_beta   90.00
_cell.angle_gamma   90.00
#
_symmetry.space_group_name_H-M   'P 1'
#
loop_
_entity.id
_entity.type
_entity.pdbx_description
1 polymer ?
#
loop_
_entity_poly.entity_id
_entity_poly.type
_entity_poly.pdbx_seq_one_letter_code
_entity_poly.pdbx_strand_id
1 'polypeptide(L)'
;FFFRSQRPKQMVSPTNNESLNAPPEPDAVDEVVEARLLFTEAEEAAQLIGSLGGGGDEAAAAAERVCTILDRYQEQPGVLDPALELLVVPLLSVVRTLAHAGGAAVSASLRPPCRVMYTLCKVRGYKTVVKFVPHEARDLEPLVGLLGTLAPEDGDTWQISYSLMVWLSMVVMVPFDLSIIDSSAASAASASSSSS
;
A
#
# COMPACT_ATOMS: atom_id res chain seq x y z
N PHE A 1 -22.22 -43.48 -58.87
CA PHE A 1 -21.87 -42.09 -58.52
C PHE A 1 -20.45 -42.09 -57.92
N PHE A 2 -19.51 -41.57 -58.71
CA PHE A 2 -18.24 -40.92 -58.35
C PHE A 2 -17.21 -41.58 -57.37
N PHE A 3 -16.18 -42.21 -57.99
CA PHE A 3 -14.72 -42.14 -57.74
C PHE A 3 -14.25 -41.03 -56.75
N ARG A 4 -13.20 -41.13 -55.90
CA ARG A 4 -11.85 -41.71 -56.07
C ARG A 4 -11.04 -41.56 -54.74
N SER A 5 -10.38 -42.64 -54.31
CA SER A 5 -8.98 -42.76 -53.86
C SER A 5 -8.29 -41.62 -53.07
N GLN A 6 -7.65 -41.95 -51.94
CA GLN A 6 -6.22 -41.67 -51.66
C GLN A 6 -5.72 -42.49 -50.45
N ARG A 7 -4.48 -42.99 -50.56
CA ARG A 7 -3.74 -43.85 -49.59
C ARG A 7 -2.92 -42.98 -48.58
N PRO A 8 -1.81 -43.45 -47.96
CA PRO A 8 -1.72 -44.00 -46.61
C PRO A 8 -0.82 -43.17 -45.66
N LYS A 9 -0.73 -43.62 -44.39
CA LYS A 9 0.16 -43.14 -43.32
C LYS A 9 1.65 -43.23 -43.67
N GLN A 10 2.45 -42.21 -43.32
CA GLN A 10 3.73 -42.38 -42.57
C GLN A 10 4.36 -41.07 -42.07
N MET A 11 4.88 -41.18 -40.83
CA MET A 11 6.07 -40.56 -40.20
C MET A 11 6.24 -39.03 -40.16
N VAL A 12 6.31 -38.47 -38.94
CA VAL A 12 7.46 -37.70 -38.39
C VAL A 12 7.43 -37.77 -36.84
N SER A 13 8.54 -38.15 -36.19
CA SER A 13 8.88 -37.85 -34.77
C SER A 13 9.92 -36.72 -34.78
N PRO A 14 10.42 -36.19 -33.65
CA PRO A 14 9.89 -35.86 -32.32
C PRO A 14 9.78 -34.31 -32.21
N THR A 15 9.73 -33.70 -31.00
CA THR A 15 10.40 -32.43 -30.62
C THR A 15 9.54 -31.54 -29.68
N ASN A 16 10.20 -31.16 -28.59
CA ASN A 16 10.00 -30.03 -27.69
C ASN A 16 8.78 -29.96 -26.76
N ASN A 17 9.05 -30.42 -25.54
CA ASN A 17 8.79 -29.67 -24.31
C ASN A 17 9.17 -28.17 -24.47
N GLU A 18 8.19 -27.32 -24.75
CA GLU A 18 8.32 -25.86 -24.65
C GLU A 18 6.98 -25.26 -24.22
N SER A 19 6.54 -25.61 -23.01
CA SER A 19 5.48 -24.88 -22.30
C SER A 19 6.13 -24.24 -21.08
N LEU A 20 6.76 -23.06 -21.24
CA LEU A 20 7.22 -22.23 -20.12
C LEU A 20 7.74 -20.84 -20.57
N ASN A 21 7.08 -20.17 -21.53
CA ASN A 21 7.07 -18.70 -21.59
C ASN A 21 6.06 -18.21 -22.65
N ALA A 22 4.76 -18.22 -22.32
CA ALA A 22 3.82 -17.43 -23.11
C ALA A 22 4.05 -15.96 -22.72
N PRO A 23 4.32 -15.04 -23.67
CA PRO A 23 4.30 -13.61 -23.37
C PRO A 23 2.92 -13.24 -22.80
N PRO A 24 2.83 -12.26 -21.88
CA PRO A 24 1.53 -11.80 -21.41
C PRO A 24 0.67 -11.41 -22.62
N GLU A 25 -0.54 -11.98 -22.70
CA GLU A 25 -1.51 -11.72 -23.77
C GLU A 25 -1.63 -10.18 -23.96
N PRO A 26 -1.52 -9.68 -25.19
CA PRO A 26 -1.45 -8.23 -25.47
C PRO A 26 -2.70 -7.46 -25.00
N ASP A 27 -3.83 -8.14 -24.81
CA ASP A 27 -5.09 -7.53 -24.42
C ASP A 27 -5.14 -7.10 -22.94
N ALA A 28 -4.43 -7.79 -22.04
CA ALA A 28 -4.50 -7.51 -20.60
C ALA A 28 -3.76 -6.23 -20.19
N VAL A 29 -2.73 -5.83 -20.95
CA VAL A 29 -1.96 -4.62 -20.67
C VAL A 29 -2.72 -3.38 -21.16
N ASP A 30 -3.39 -3.49 -22.32
CA ASP A 30 -4.23 -2.41 -22.86
C ASP A 30 -5.44 -2.12 -21.95
N GLU A 31 -6.11 -3.16 -21.42
CA GLU A 31 -7.26 -2.99 -20.53
C GLU A 31 -6.90 -2.28 -19.22
N VAL A 32 -5.73 -2.57 -18.64
CA VAL A 32 -5.25 -1.91 -17.41
C VAL A 32 -4.88 -0.44 -17.68
N VAL A 33 -4.30 -0.16 -18.84
CA VAL A 33 -3.97 1.21 -19.27
C VAL A 33 -5.23 2.02 -19.52
N GLU A 34 -6.23 1.47 -20.22
CA GLU A 34 -7.53 2.10 -20.46
C GLU A 34 -8.33 2.33 -19.16
N ALA A 35 -8.32 1.35 -18.25
CA ALA A 35 -8.97 1.51 -16.95
C ALA A 35 -8.28 2.60 -16.11
N ARG A 36 -6.96 2.78 -16.25
CA ARG A 36 -6.21 3.87 -15.61
C ARG A 36 -6.49 5.24 -16.24
N LEU A 37 -6.86 5.30 -17.52
CA LEU A 37 -7.30 6.55 -18.17
C LEU A 37 -8.63 7.07 -17.62
N LEU A 38 -9.47 6.22 -17.03
CA LEU A 38 -10.70 6.64 -16.37
C LEU A 38 -10.43 7.50 -15.12
N PHE A 39 -9.28 7.29 -14.46
CA PHE A 39 -8.81 8.15 -13.39
C PHE A 39 -7.81 9.17 -13.94
N THR A 40 -8.35 10.28 -14.47
CA THR A 40 -7.56 11.28 -15.20
C THR A 40 -6.45 11.89 -14.36
N GLU A 41 -6.68 12.11 -13.06
CA GLU A 41 -5.73 12.75 -12.15
C GLU A 41 -4.81 11.76 -11.40
N ALA A 42 -4.68 10.52 -11.87
CA ALA A 42 -3.87 9.51 -11.20
C ALA A 42 -2.41 9.93 -10.97
N GLU A 43 -1.79 10.52 -12.00
CA GLU A 43 -0.40 10.98 -11.92
C GLU A 43 -0.25 12.21 -11.02
N GLU A 44 -1.19 13.17 -11.11
CA GLU A 44 -1.21 14.34 -10.22
C GLU A 44 -1.33 13.91 -8.76
N ALA A 45 -2.28 13.02 -8.45
CA ALA A 45 -2.49 12.53 -7.10
C ALA A 45 -1.25 11.79 -6.57
N ALA A 46 -0.59 10.97 -7.39
CA ALA A 46 0.62 10.25 -6.99
C ALA A 46 1.81 11.19 -6.72
N GLN A 47 1.99 12.23 -7.56
CA GLN A 47 3.03 13.24 -7.35
C GLN A 47 2.79 14.01 -6.04
N LEU A 48 1.55 14.41 -5.78
CA LEU A 48 1.17 15.08 -4.53
C LEU A 48 1.36 14.18 -3.31
N ILE A 49 1.09 12.88 -3.41
CA ILE A 49 1.36 11.92 -2.32
C ILE A 49 2.86 11.84 -2.02
N GLY A 50 3.70 11.87 -3.06
CA GLY A 50 5.15 11.86 -2.92
C GLY A 50 5.72 13.06 -2.14
N SER A 51 5.05 14.22 -2.18
CA SER A 51 5.49 15.42 -1.45
C SER A 51 5.02 15.49 0.01
N LEU A 52 4.12 14.60 0.44
CA LEU A 52 3.54 14.63 1.81
C LEU A 52 4.58 14.42 2.92
N GLY A 53 5.71 13.79 2.62
CA GLY A 53 6.78 13.55 3.59
C GLY A 53 7.48 14.81 4.10
N GLY A 54 7.36 15.93 3.39
CA GLY A 54 7.98 17.21 3.78
C GLY A 54 7.31 17.91 4.97
N GLY A 55 6.07 17.54 5.30
CA GLY A 55 5.28 18.20 6.33
C GLY A 55 4.92 19.67 6.01
N GLY A 56 4.39 20.38 7.00
CA GLY A 56 4.05 21.80 6.89
C GLY A 56 2.83 22.11 6.01
N ASP A 57 2.68 23.38 5.63
CA ASP A 57 1.51 23.89 4.90
C ASP A 57 1.44 23.34 3.47
N GLU A 58 2.57 23.08 2.83
CA GLU A 58 2.63 22.51 1.48
C GLU A 58 2.09 21.07 1.46
N ALA A 59 2.50 20.24 2.42
CA ALA A 59 1.95 18.90 2.57
C ALA A 59 0.46 18.93 2.90
N ALA A 60 0.01 19.89 3.73
CA ALA A 60 -1.41 20.07 4.04
C ALA A 60 -2.24 20.43 2.81
N ALA A 61 -1.76 21.34 1.96
CA ALA A 61 -2.40 21.72 0.71
C ALA A 61 -2.39 20.58 -0.32
N ALA A 62 -1.29 19.84 -0.42
CA ALA A 62 -1.20 18.65 -1.27
C ALA A 62 -2.21 17.57 -0.83
N ALA A 63 -2.30 17.29 0.48
CA ALA A 63 -3.27 16.36 1.03
C ALA A 63 -4.71 16.80 0.78
N GLU A 64 -5.01 18.10 0.94
CA GLU A 64 -6.33 18.66 0.61
C GLU A 64 -6.67 18.45 -0.87
N ARG A 65 -5.75 18.79 -1.77
CA ARG A 65 -5.93 18.59 -3.21
C ARG A 65 -6.18 17.14 -3.56
N VAL A 66 -5.41 16.20 -3.00
CA VAL A 66 -5.63 14.76 -3.18
C VAL A 66 -7.00 14.35 -2.65
N CYS A 67 -7.41 14.81 -1.47
CA CYS A 67 -8.74 14.51 -0.93
C CYS A 67 -9.86 15.00 -1.86
N THR A 68 -9.74 16.21 -2.41
CA THR A 68 -10.70 16.76 -3.38
C THR A 68 -10.72 15.94 -4.67
N ILE A 69 -9.58 15.44 -5.14
CA ILE A 69 -9.53 14.53 -6.30
C ILE A 69 -10.31 13.26 -5.97
N LEU A 70 -10.00 12.58 -4.86
CA LEU A 70 -10.62 11.33 -4.46
C LEU A 70 -12.14 11.46 -4.24
N ASP A 71 -12.58 12.56 -3.63
CA ASP A 71 -13.99 12.79 -3.34
C ASP A 71 -14.85 12.93 -4.62
N ARG A 72 -14.26 13.29 -5.77
CA ARG A 72 -14.97 13.32 -7.07
C ARG A 72 -15.36 11.93 -7.58
N TYR A 73 -14.67 10.90 -7.14
CA TYR A 73 -14.90 9.51 -7.55
C TYR A 73 -15.80 8.74 -6.56
N GLN A 74 -16.46 9.41 -5.60
CA GLN A 74 -17.34 8.76 -4.62
C GLN A 74 -18.54 8.03 -5.25
N GLU A 75 -19.11 8.55 -6.33
CA GLU A 75 -20.26 7.94 -7.02
C GLU A 75 -19.89 6.65 -7.76
N GLN A 76 -18.65 6.58 -8.28
CA GLN A 76 -18.13 5.43 -8.99
C GLN A 76 -16.71 5.11 -8.51
N PRO A 77 -16.58 4.58 -7.28
CA PRO A 77 -15.28 4.41 -6.67
C PRO A 77 -14.48 3.32 -7.40
N GLY A 78 -15.13 2.41 -8.14
CA GLY A 78 -14.47 1.32 -8.89
C GLY A 78 -13.38 1.78 -9.86
N VAL A 79 -13.50 3.02 -10.36
CA VAL A 79 -12.54 3.64 -11.28
C VAL A 79 -11.15 3.81 -10.68
N LEU A 80 -11.01 3.87 -9.34
CA LEU A 80 -9.71 4.05 -8.71
C LEU A 80 -8.89 2.75 -8.63
N ASP A 81 -9.51 1.57 -8.78
CA ASP A 81 -8.83 0.28 -8.57
C ASP A 81 -7.54 0.09 -9.39
N PRO A 82 -7.50 0.41 -10.70
CA PRO A 82 -6.30 0.25 -11.52
C PRO A 82 -5.13 1.14 -11.07
N ALA A 83 -5.43 2.26 -10.41
CA ALA A 83 -4.45 3.22 -9.92
C ALA A 83 -4.23 3.14 -8.40
N LEU A 84 -4.98 2.29 -7.69
CA LEU A 84 -5.04 2.30 -6.24
C LEU A 84 -3.70 1.92 -5.63
N GLU A 85 -3.02 0.93 -6.20
CA GLU A 85 -1.67 0.53 -5.77
C GLU A 85 -0.68 1.70 -5.90
N LEU A 86 -0.73 2.41 -7.02
CA LEU A 86 0.12 3.56 -7.32
C LEU A 86 -0.11 4.75 -6.36
N LEU A 87 -1.28 4.85 -5.74
CA LEU A 87 -1.54 5.85 -4.70
C LEU A 87 -1.19 5.33 -3.30
N VAL A 88 -1.63 4.13 -2.95
CA VAL A 88 -1.59 3.60 -1.59
C VAL A 88 -0.17 3.20 -1.19
N VAL A 89 0.59 2.57 -2.06
CA VAL A 89 1.97 2.13 -1.76
C VAL A 89 2.89 3.30 -1.37
N PRO A 90 3.02 4.38 -2.17
CA PRO A 90 3.86 5.51 -1.77
C PRO A 90 3.33 6.22 -0.53
N LEU A 91 2.01 6.32 -0.37
CA LEU A 91 1.40 6.90 0.82
C LEU A 91 1.79 6.15 2.10
N LEU A 92 1.67 4.82 2.09
CA LEU A 92 2.06 3.99 3.22
C LEU A 92 3.56 4.07 3.48
N SER A 93 4.39 4.18 2.45
CA SER A 93 5.83 4.42 2.61
C SER A 93 6.13 5.73 3.35
N VAL A 94 5.41 6.81 3.04
CA VAL A 94 5.52 8.10 3.75
C VAL A 94 5.10 7.95 5.21
N VAL A 95 3.92 7.36 5.46
CA VAL A 95 3.41 7.13 6.83
C VAL A 95 4.39 6.29 7.64
N ARG A 96 4.94 5.20 7.07
CA ARG A 96 5.92 4.34 7.71
C ARG A 96 7.19 5.09 8.09
N THR A 97 7.73 5.86 7.14
CA THR A 97 8.98 6.62 7.33
C THR A 97 8.81 7.62 8.47
N LEU A 98 7.71 8.36 8.49
CA LEU A 98 7.39 9.30 9.56
C LEU A 98 7.18 8.58 10.89
N ALA A 99 6.41 7.48 10.92
CA ALA A 99 6.19 6.71 12.15
C ALA A 99 7.48 6.16 12.76
N HIS A 100 8.43 5.72 11.93
CA HIS A 100 9.74 5.23 12.39
C HIS A 100 10.70 6.34 12.81
N ALA A 101 10.58 7.55 12.25
CA ALA A 101 11.38 8.70 12.68
C ALA A 101 11.07 9.10 14.14
N GLY A 102 9.81 8.92 14.57
CA GLY A 102 9.37 9.15 15.94
C GLY A 102 9.43 10.63 16.39
N GLY A 103 9.02 10.87 17.64
CA GLY A 103 9.09 12.18 18.31
C GLY A 103 7.78 12.96 18.38
N ALA A 104 7.65 13.86 19.36
CA ALA A 104 6.40 14.57 19.65
C ALA A 104 5.89 15.46 18.50
N ALA A 105 6.79 15.99 17.65
CA ALA A 105 6.44 16.84 16.52
C ALA A 105 6.02 16.06 15.26
N VAL A 106 6.13 14.73 15.27
CA VAL A 106 5.84 13.89 14.09
C VAL A 106 4.35 13.86 13.76
N SER A 107 3.48 14.10 14.75
CA SER A 107 2.03 14.15 14.58
C SER A 107 1.59 15.21 13.55
N ALA A 108 2.26 16.36 13.52
CA ALA A 108 1.99 17.41 12.54
C ALA A 108 2.35 16.95 11.11
N SER A 109 3.45 16.22 10.95
CA SER A 109 3.90 15.71 9.65
C SER A 109 3.10 14.50 9.18
N LEU A 110 2.57 13.70 10.11
CA LEU A 110 1.70 12.56 9.83
C LEU A 110 0.27 12.96 9.47
N ARG A 111 -0.18 14.15 9.89
CA ARG A 111 -1.55 14.60 9.67
C ARG A 111 -1.92 14.63 8.18
N PRO A 112 -1.14 15.24 7.26
CA PRO A 112 -1.46 15.22 5.83
C PRO A 112 -1.57 13.80 5.23
N PRO A 113 -0.59 12.88 5.37
CA PRO A 113 -0.71 11.54 4.79
C PRO A 113 -1.79 10.69 5.47
N CYS A 114 -1.98 10.77 6.78
CA CYS A 114 -3.07 10.05 7.47
C CYS A 114 -4.45 10.55 7.05
N ARG A 115 -4.61 11.85 6.73
CA ARG A 115 -5.85 12.40 6.16
C ARG A 115 -6.14 11.81 4.78
N VAL A 116 -5.13 11.69 3.91
CA VAL A 116 -5.28 11.05 2.60
C VAL A 116 -5.63 9.57 2.74
N MET A 117 -4.96 8.85 3.65
CA MET A 117 -5.23 7.43 3.92
C MET A 117 -6.67 7.22 4.40
N TYR A 118 -7.14 8.05 5.34
CA TYR A 118 -8.54 8.04 5.76
C TYR A 118 -9.50 8.28 4.59
N THR A 119 -9.24 9.28 3.74
CA THR A 119 -10.09 9.57 2.58
C THR A 119 -10.12 8.41 1.58
N LEU A 120 -9.00 7.73 1.32
CA LEU A 120 -8.98 6.53 0.49
C LEU A 120 -9.85 5.41 1.09
N CYS A 121 -9.73 5.17 2.40
CA CYS A 121 -10.58 4.21 3.10
C CYS A 121 -12.06 4.61 3.08
N LYS A 122 -12.38 5.91 3.13
CA LYS A 122 -13.73 6.46 3.04
C LYS A 122 -14.34 6.25 1.64
N VAL A 123 -13.58 6.53 0.57
CA VAL A 123 -14.07 6.50 -0.82
C VAL A 123 -14.12 5.09 -1.39
N ARG A 124 -13.03 4.30 -1.30
CA ARG A 124 -13.00 2.91 -1.82
C ARG A 124 -13.51 1.87 -0.83
N GLY A 125 -13.40 2.15 0.46
CA GLY A 125 -13.63 1.18 1.53
C GLY A 125 -12.34 0.59 2.07
N TYR A 126 -12.30 0.39 3.40
CA TYR A 126 -11.10 -0.08 4.11
C TYR A 126 -10.59 -1.42 3.57
N LYS A 127 -11.48 -2.37 3.24
CA LYS A 127 -11.11 -3.73 2.79
C LYS A 127 -10.25 -3.76 1.54
N THR A 128 -10.36 -2.74 0.70
CA THR A 128 -9.57 -2.63 -0.53
C THR A 128 -8.20 -2.03 -0.22
N VAL A 129 -8.16 -0.96 0.59
CA VAL A 129 -6.92 -0.27 0.97
C VAL A 129 -6.01 -1.17 1.80
N VAL A 130 -6.56 -1.94 2.74
CA VAL A 130 -5.77 -2.80 3.64
C VAL A 130 -5.01 -3.91 2.93
N LYS A 131 -5.42 -4.29 1.71
CA LYS A 131 -4.69 -5.29 0.90
C LYS A 131 -3.27 -4.84 0.54
N PHE A 132 -3.02 -3.53 0.53
CA PHE A 132 -1.71 -2.94 0.23
C PHE A 132 -0.89 -2.63 1.48
N VAL A 133 -1.45 -2.84 2.68
CA VAL A 133 -0.77 -2.53 3.94
C VAL A 133 0.30 -3.59 4.22
N PRO A 134 1.55 -3.19 4.53
CA PRO A 134 2.59 -4.11 4.94
C PRO A 134 2.22 -4.88 6.22
N HIS A 135 2.53 -6.17 6.25
CA HIS A 135 2.24 -7.06 7.38
C HIS A 135 3.48 -7.33 8.25
N GLU A 136 4.38 -6.36 8.35
CA GLU A 136 5.67 -6.56 9.00
C GLU A 136 5.58 -6.32 10.52
N ALA A 137 5.94 -7.34 11.32
CA ALA A 137 5.92 -7.24 12.79
C ALA A 137 6.82 -6.13 13.34
N ARG A 138 7.86 -5.71 12.60
CA ARG A 138 8.75 -4.61 12.99
C ARG A 138 8.04 -3.26 13.09
N ASP A 139 6.91 -3.10 12.40
CA ASP A 139 6.15 -1.86 12.42
C ASP A 139 5.29 -1.78 13.71
N LEU A 140 5.13 -2.88 14.47
CA LEU A 140 4.26 -2.91 15.66
C LEU A 140 4.71 -1.93 16.74
N GLU A 141 5.96 -2.02 17.18
CA GLU A 141 6.53 -1.17 18.24
C GLU A 141 6.44 0.33 17.92
N PRO A 142 6.93 0.83 16.77
CA PRO A 142 6.87 2.27 16.46
C PRO A 142 5.43 2.78 16.32
N LEU A 143 4.52 2.00 15.72
CA LEU A 143 3.11 2.41 15.57
C LEU A 143 2.38 2.47 16.91
N VAL A 144 2.61 1.50 17.82
CA VAL A 144 2.05 1.51 19.18
C VAL A 144 2.65 2.63 20.01
N GLY A 145 3.97 2.83 19.95
CA GLY A 145 4.65 3.92 20.65
C GLY A 145 4.09 5.28 20.23
N LEU A 146 3.94 5.50 18.92
CA LEU A 146 3.34 6.72 18.37
C LEU A 146 1.90 6.93 18.83
N LEU A 147 1.06 5.90 18.79
CA LEU A 147 -0.32 5.97 19.28
C LEU A 147 -0.38 6.41 20.75
N GLY A 148 0.56 5.91 21.58
CA GLY A 148 0.66 6.31 22.98
C GLY A 148 1.06 7.77 23.20
N THR A 149 1.65 8.43 22.20
CA THR A 149 2.00 9.86 22.26
C THR A 149 0.88 10.79 21.78
N LEU A 150 -0.15 10.28 21.11
CA LEU A 150 -1.25 11.09 20.61
C LEU A 150 -2.13 11.56 21.77
N ALA A 151 -2.23 12.88 21.97
CA ALA A 151 -3.14 13.44 22.95
C ALA A 151 -4.59 13.33 22.48
N PRO A 152 -5.54 12.89 23.34
CA PRO A 152 -6.96 12.79 22.98
C PRO A 152 -7.65 14.14 22.79
N GLU A 153 -7.04 15.23 23.27
CA GLU A 153 -7.57 16.59 23.21
C GLU A 153 -7.34 17.28 21.85
N ASP A 154 -6.43 16.75 21.01
CA ASP A 154 -6.17 17.27 19.68
C ASP A 154 -7.23 16.74 18.70
N GLY A 155 -8.24 17.56 18.40
CA GLY A 155 -9.38 17.20 17.51
C GLY A 155 -9.01 16.77 16.10
N ASP A 156 -7.75 16.84 15.71
CA ASP A 156 -7.22 16.49 14.39
C ASP A 156 -6.25 15.29 14.42
N THR A 157 -6.06 14.62 15.56
CA THR A 157 -5.20 13.42 15.64
C THR A 157 -5.99 12.13 15.38
N TRP A 158 -7.33 12.17 15.35
CA TRP A 158 -8.14 10.98 15.16
C TRP A 158 -7.91 10.29 13.82
N GLN A 159 -7.59 11.02 12.74
CA GLN A 159 -7.22 10.40 11.46
C GLN A 159 -5.88 9.66 11.55
N ILE A 160 -4.96 10.15 12.37
CA ILE A 160 -3.69 9.48 12.68
C ILE A 160 -4.01 8.19 13.45
N SER A 161 -4.76 8.28 14.55
CA SER A 161 -5.18 7.11 15.33
C SER A 161 -5.90 6.07 14.46
N TYR A 162 -6.82 6.50 13.60
CA TYR A 162 -7.51 5.62 12.65
C TYR A 162 -6.53 4.91 11.72
N SER A 163 -5.62 5.66 11.09
CA SER A 163 -4.66 5.12 10.12
C SER A 163 -3.70 4.12 10.78
N LEU A 164 -3.20 4.44 11.98
CA LEU A 164 -2.34 3.55 12.77
C LEU A 164 -3.10 2.29 13.22
N MET A 165 -4.36 2.42 13.64
CA MET A 165 -5.20 1.28 14.01
C MET A 165 -5.46 0.35 12.83
N VAL A 166 -5.73 0.90 11.64
CA VAL A 166 -5.89 0.12 10.42
C VAL A 166 -4.60 -0.66 10.12
N TRP A 167 -3.45 -0.01 10.22
CA TRP A 167 -2.16 -0.67 10.01
C TRP A 167 -1.92 -1.79 11.03
N LEU A 168 -2.09 -1.49 12.31
CA LEU A 168 -1.93 -2.45 13.40
C LEU A 168 -2.87 -3.65 13.26
N SER A 169 -4.11 -3.43 12.79
CA SER A 169 -5.07 -4.52 12.54
C SER A 169 -4.57 -5.53 11.50
N MET A 170 -3.77 -5.10 10.52
CA MET A 170 -3.17 -5.98 9.52
C MET A 170 -1.94 -6.70 10.06
N VAL A 171 -1.09 -5.99 10.84
CA VAL A 171 0.10 -6.60 11.44
C VAL A 171 -0.29 -7.75 12.38
N VAL A 172 -1.33 -7.57 13.21
CA VAL A 172 -1.79 -8.61 14.17
C VAL A 172 -2.50 -9.80 13.53
N MET A 173 -2.88 -9.74 12.24
CA MET A 173 -3.47 -10.88 11.55
C MET A 173 -2.43 -11.94 11.16
N VAL A 174 -1.16 -11.59 11.07
CA VAL A 174 -0.09 -12.53 10.73
C VAL A 174 0.50 -13.14 12.01
N PRO A 175 0.66 -14.48 12.10
CA PRO A 175 1.35 -15.07 13.24
C PRO A 175 2.82 -14.63 13.22
N PHE A 176 3.24 -13.87 14.23
CA PHE A 176 4.62 -13.46 14.43
C PHE A 176 5.09 -13.82 15.83
N ASP A 177 6.38 -14.12 15.98
CA ASP A 177 7.00 -14.35 17.28
C ASP A 177 7.18 -13.03 18.02
N LEU A 178 6.62 -12.92 19.22
CA LEU A 178 6.73 -11.72 20.07
C LEU A 178 8.18 -11.40 20.46
N SER A 179 9.07 -12.39 20.40
CA SER A 179 10.51 -12.20 20.64
C SER A 179 11.18 -11.23 19.67
N ILE A 180 10.61 -11.00 18.49
CA ILE A 180 11.16 -10.11 17.46
C ILE A 180 10.91 -8.63 17.79
N ILE A 181 9.89 -8.34 18.62
CA ILE A 181 9.40 -6.98 18.91
C ILE A 181 10.04 -6.41 20.18
N ASP A 182 10.69 -7.25 20.99
CA ASP A 182 11.26 -6.81 22.26
C ASP A 182 12.64 -6.15 22.07
N SER A 183 12.63 -4.86 21.77
CA SER A 183 13.82 -4.00 21.74
C SER A 183 14.55 -3.94 23.10
N SER A 184 13.85 -4.26 24.21
CA SER A 184 14.46 -4.35 25.55
C SER A 184 15.26 -5.65 25.72
N ALA A 185 14.81 -6.76 25.15
CA ALA A 185 15.54 -8.04 25.15
C ALA A 185 16.87 -7.96 24.36
N ALA A 186 16.88 -7.26 23.22
CA ALA A 186 18.09 -7.03 22.44
C ALA A 186 19.13 -6.17 23.20
N SER A 187 18.67 -5.17 23.95
CA SER A 187 19.53 -4.30 24.76
C SER A 187 20.09 -5.02 26.00
N ALA A 188 19.34 -5.95 26.59
CA ALA A 188 19.81 -6.76 27.73
C ALA A 188 20.86 -7.82 27.34
N ALA A 189 20.78 -8.39 26.13
CA ALA A 189 21.75 -9.38 25.62
C ALA A 189 23.12 -8.76 25.30
N SER A 190 23.18 -7.49 24.90
CA SER A 190 24.44 -6.77 24.65
C SER A 190 25.13 -6.29 25.93
N ALA A 191 24.37 -5.98 26.99
CA ALA A 191 24.92 -5.61 28.30
C ALA A 191 25.54 -6.81 29.06
N SER A 192 25.05 -8.02 28.83
CA SER A 192 25.55 -9.24 29.49
C SER A 192 26.81 -9.84 28.85
N SER A 193 27.13 -9.46 27.60
CA SER A 193 28.32 -9.94 26.88
C SER A 193 29.57 -9.06 27.06
N SER A 194 29.44 -7.88 27.69
CA SER A 194 30.54 -6.94 27.95
C SER A 194 31.12 -7.01 29.37
N SER A 195 30.65 -7.96 30.19
CA SER A 195 31.05 -8.14 31.60
C SER A 195 31.80 -9.46 31.87
N SER A 196 32.38 -10.09 30.86
CA SER A 196 33.26 -11.27 30.99
C SER A 196 34.70 -10.97 30.57
#